data_AF-G7Q787-F1
#
_entry.id   AF-G7Q787-F1
#
_cell.length_a   1.000
_cell.length_b   1.000
_cell.length_c   1.000
_cell.angle_alpha   90.00
_cell.angle_beta   90.00
_cell.angle_gamma   90.00
#
_symmetry.space_group_name_H-M   'P 1'
#
loop_
_entity.id
_entity.type
_entity.pdbx_description
1 polymer ?
#
loop_
_entity_poly.entity_id
_entity_poly.type
_entity_poly.pdbx_seq_one_letter_code
_entity_poly.pdbx_strand_id
1 'polypeptide(L)'
;MPASFRRARRARPCRALCALVLFLCCCGTAFPVRAGDEPPTPSAPAADAASGPAAPLVLDEASLVAMMHDVIKYYDDTRPFEGRILALLPAYEKNKDGEEYKKLRFLFDTHQKVTTSLNNLIDVLYIYLKPGNPDDQELNVYVYNRSRNIITFLNSMVYFLTARNQEMELGSSSDVQKLYESYLVRLTTLLYELNKTLAVFHK
;
A
#
# COMPACT_ATOMS: atom_id res chain seq x y z
N MET A 1 8.40 46.35 30.53
CA MET A 1 7.54 45.71 29.50
C MET A 1 8.34 45.58 28.20
N PRO A 2 8.61 44.36 27.71
CA PRO A 2 9.27 44.15 26.42
C PRO A 2 8.29 43.65 25.33
N ALA A 3 8.50 44.11 24.10
CA ALA A 3 7.87 43.64 22.86
C ALA A 3 8.87 43.84 21.70
N SER A 4 8.95 43.03 20.64
CA SER A 4 8.37 41.71 20.40
C SER A 4 9.13 41.00 19.27
N PHE A 5 9.20 39.67 19.36
CA PHE A 5 9.29 38.66 18.29
C PHE A 5 10.42 38.67 17.22
N ARG A 6 11.06 37.50 17.13
CA ARG A 6 12.05 37.10 16.12
C ARG A 6 11.40 36.77 14.77
N ARG A 7 12.02 37.16 13.65
CA ARG A 7 11.69 36.59 12.33
C ARG A 7 12.32 35.20 12.17
N ALA A 8 11.49 34.15 12.13
CA ALA A 8 11.93 32.81 11.76
C ALA A 8 12.03 32.68 10.22
N ARG A 9 13.18 32.23 9.71
CA ARG A 9 13.33 31.80 8.30
C ARG A 9 12.76 30.38 8.16
N ARG A 10 11.64 30.21 7.45
CA ARG A 10 11.18 28.87 7.01
C ARG A 10 12.01 28.41 5.80
N ALA A 11 12.83 27.38 5.97
CA ALA A 11 13.45 26.66 4.86
C ALA A 11 12.43 25.72 4.19
N ARG A 12 12.52 25.53 2.87
CA ARG A 12 11.62 24.67 2.08
C ARG A 12 12.25 23.27 1.87
N PRO A 13 11.56 22.16 2.18
CA PRO A 13 12.03 20.81 1.87
C PRO A 13 11.35 20.16 0.63
N CYS A 14 10.99 20.93 -0.40
CA CYS A 14 10.27 20.39 -1.57
C CYS A 14 11.16 19.74 -2.67
N ARG A 15 12.50 19.81 -2.56
CA ARG A 15 13.40 19.29 -3.62
C ARG A 15 13.83 17.83 -3.44
N ALA A 16 13.72 17.26 -2.24
CA ALA A 16 14.14 15.88 -1.98
C ALA A 16 13.13 14.84 -2.49
N LEU A 17 11.82 15.06 -2.27
CA LEU A 17 10.78 14.10 -2.70
C LEU A 17 10.72 13.91 -4.22
N CYS A 18 10.95 14.96 -5.00
CA CYS A 18 10.86 14.89 -6.47
C CYS A 18 11.90 13.95 -7.11
N ALA A 19 13.03 13.71 -6.45
CA ALA A 19 14.10 12.85 -6.98
C ALA A 19 13.82 11.34 -6.77
N LEU A 20 13.06 10.98 -5.73
CA LEU A 20 12.79 9.58 -5.39
C LEU A 20 11.78 8.93 -6.35
N VAL A 21 10.74 9.68 -6.73
CA VAL A 21 9.65 9.22 -7.61
C VAL A 21 10.14 8.87 -9.02
N LEU A 22 11.13 9.62 -9.54
CA LEU A 22 11.65 9.42 -10.89
C LEU A 22 12.49 8.15 -11.08
N PHE A 23 13.06 7.58 -10.00
CA PHE A 23 13.96 6.42 -10.11
C PHE A 23 13.23 5.06 -10.17
N LEU A 24 11.98 5.00 -9.72
CA LEU A 24 11.19 3.75 -9.63
C LEU A 24 10.37 3.44 -10.90
N CYS A 25 10.33 4.34 -11.89
CA CYS A 25 9.44 4.23 -13.05
C CYS A 25 9.98 3.37 -14.21
N CYS A 26 11.27 2.98 -14.20
CA CYS A 26 11.97 2.48 -15.39
C CYS A 26 11.94 0.95 -15.64
N CYS A 27 11.23 0.14 -14.84
CA CYS A 27 11.33 -1.34 -14.92
C CYS A 27 10.03 -2.10 -15.29
N GLY A 28 8.98 -1.41 -15.77
CA GLY A 28 7.71 -2.05 -16.16
C GLY A 28 7.66 -2.54 -17.61
N THR A 29 8.00 -3.80 -17.87
CA THR A 29 7.80 -4.44 -19.19
C THR A 29 6.33 -4.72 -19.48
N ALA A 30 5.88 -4.43 -20.70
CA ALA A 30 4.49 -4.59 -21.13
C ALA A 30 4.07 -6.07 -21.34
N PHE A 31 2.80 -6.37 -21.04
CA PHE A 31 2.10 -7.58 -21.47
C PHE A 31 0.81 -7.19 -22.21
N PRO A 32 0.53 -7.72 -23.42
CA PRO A 32 -0.69 -7.42 -24.15
C PRO A 32 -1.86 -8.30 -23.68
N VAL A 33 -3.01 -7.68 -23.42
CA VAL A 33 -4.30 -8.37 -23.24
C VAL A 33 -4.94 -8.59 -24.61
N ARG A 34 -5.40 -9.82 -24.88
CA ARG A 34 -6.11 -10.18 -26.12
C ARG A 34 -7.62 -10.19 -25.87
N ALA A 35 -8.39 -9.57 -26.76
CA ALA A 35 -9.84 -9.37 -26.63
C ALA A 35 -10.66 -10.42 -27.43
N GLY A 36 -11.95 -10.53 -27.07
CA GLY A 36 -13.02 -11.20 -27.83
C GLY A 36 -13.43 -12.58 -27.32
N ASP A 37 -14.56 -12.71 -26.62
CA ASP A 37 -15.90 -12.93 -27.23
C ASP A 37 -17.02 -12.96 -26.15
N GLU A 38 -18.25 -12.63 -26.57
CA GLU A 38 -19.50 -12.50 -25.78
C GLU A 38 -20.69 -13.03 -26.64
N PRO A 39 -21.95 -13.20 -26.15
CA PRO A 39 -22.46 -13.17 -24.76
C PRO A 39 -23.04 -14.57 -24.41
N PRO A 40 -24.33 -14.90 -24.11
CA PRO A 40 -25.57 -14.14 -23.85
C PRO A 40 -26.09 -14.22 -22.38
N THR A 41 -27.07 -13.36 -22.05
CA THR A 41 -27.90 -13.37 -20.83
C THR A 41 -29.16 -14.24 -20.99
N PRO A 42 -29.84 -14.62 -19.88
CA PRO A 42 -31.08 -13.91 -19.54
C PRO A 42 -31.44 -13.78 -18.03
N SER A 43 -32.44 -12.92 -17.77
CA SER A 43 -33.36 -12.90 -16.61
C SER A 43 -32.90 -12.24 -15.30
N ALA A 44 -33.68 -11.25 -14.86
CA ALA A 44 -33.52 -10.47 -13.63
C ALA A 44 -34.25 -11.10 -12.42
N PRO A 45 -33.99 -10.58 -11.21
CA PRO A 45 -35.06 -10.32 -10.25
C PRO A 45 -35.08 -8.86 -9.76
N ALA A 46 -36.17 -8.52 -9.07
CA ALA A 46 -36.56 -7.17 -8.64
C ALA A 46 -35.49 -6.37 -7.89
N ALA A 47 -35.42 -5.06 -8.19
CA ALA A 47 -34.80 -4.06 -7.33
C ALA A 47 -35.91 -3.30 -6.58
N ASP A 48 -36.06 -3.63 -5.30
CA ASP A 48 -36.82 -2.86 -4.32
C ASP A 48 -35.86 -1.96 -3.52
N ALA A 49 -36.41 -1.08 -2.68
CA ALA A 49 -35.74 -0.16 -1.75
C ALA A 49 -35.09 1.11 -2.34
N ALA A 50 -35.71 2.23 -1.98
CA ALA A 50 -35.30 3.60 -2.25
C ALA A 50 -33.85 3.93 -1.85
N SER A 51 -33.07 4.43 -2.81
CA SER A 51 -31.88 5.23 -2.56
C SER A 51 -32.29 6.68 -2.23
N GLY A 52 -32.42 6.99 -0.94
CA GLY A 52 -32.21 8.37 -0.50
C GLY A 52 -30.80 8.83 -0.92
N PRO A 53 -30.57 10.13 -1.11
CA PRO A 53 -29.23 10.62 -1.47
C PRO A 53 -28.25 10.16 -0.39
N ALA A 54 -27.24 9.38 -0.81
CA ALA A 54 -26.16 8.99 0.08
C ALA A 54 -25.52 10.27 0.65
N ALA A 55 -25.21 10.27 1.94
CA ALA A 55 -24.56 11.41 2.57
C ALA A 55 -23.27 11.75 1.78
N PRO A 56 -22.98 13.04 1.53
CA PRO A 56 -21.80 13.43 0.78
C PRO A 56 -20.56 12.90 1.48
N LEU A 57 -19.69 12.25 0.71
CA LEU A 57 -18.45 11.70 1.24
C LEU A 57 -17.51 12.87 1.52
N VAL A 58 -17.04 12.97 2.76
CA VAL A 58 -16.09 14.00 3.19
C VAL A 58 -14.78 13.33 3.56
N LEU A 59 -13.70 13.70 2.87
CA LEU A 59 -12.36 13.24 3.20
C LEU A 59 -11.64 14.32 4.01
N ASP A 60 -11.41 14.03 5.29
CA ASP A 60 -10.57 14.84 6.17
C ASP A 60 -9.10 14.84 5.68
N GLU A 61 -8.57 16.02 5.39
CA GLU A 61 -7.18 16.22 4.96
C GLU A 61 -6.18 15.64 5.96
N ALA A 62 -6.43 15.80 7.27
CA ALA A 62 -5.51 15.32 8.30
C ALA A 62 -5.40 13.79 8.31
N SER A 63 -6.52 13.09 8.10
CA SER A 63 -6.59 11.63 7.95
C SER A 63 -5.87 11.14 6.68
N LEU A 64 -6.00 11.85 5.55
CA LEU A 64 -5.26 11.50 4.33
C LEU A 64 -3.74 11.71 4.50
N VAL A 65 -3.33 12.80 5.16
CA VAL A 65 -1.94 13.07 5.50
C VAL A 65 -1.40 12.03 6.50
N ALA A 66 -2.21 11.57 7.46
CA ALA A 66 -1.84 10.49 8.37
C ALA A 66 -1.56 9.18 7.63
N MET A 67 -2.42 8.78 6.69
CA MET A 67 -2.16 7.59 5.85
C MET A 67 -0.87 7.73 5.04
N MET A 68 -0.59 8.89 4.46
CA MET A 68 0.69 9.11 3.77
C MET A 68 1.88 8.96 4.73
N HIS A 69 1.79 9.52 5.93
CA HIS A 69 2.84 9.45 6.93
C HIS A 69 3.10 8.01 7.40
N ASP A 70 2.05 7.21 7.59
CA ASP A 70 2.18 5.81 7.98
C ASP A 70 2.81 4.95 6.87
N VAL A 71 2.48 5.20 5.60
CA VAL A 71 3.14 4.54 4.46
C VAL A 71 4.61 4.95 4.34
N ILE A 72 4.94 6.23 4.52
CA ILE A 72 6.34 6.72 4.52
C ILE A 72 7.13 6.08 5.67
N LYS A 73 6.57 6.04 6.88
CA LYS A 73 7.16 5.38 8.05
C LYS A 73 7.38 3.89 7.79
N TYR A 74 6.42 3.20 7.18
CA TYR A 74 6.60 1.80 6.77
C TYR A 74 7.77 1.65 5.80
N TYR A 75 7.93 2.53 4.81
CA TYR A 75 9.08 2.47 3.90
C TYR A 75 10.42 2.69 4.61
N ASP A 76 10.51 3.63 5.54
CA ASP A 76 11.76 3.85 6.29
C ASP A 76 12.08 2.66 7.22
N ASP A 77 11.07 2.07 7.87
CA ASP A 77 11.22 0.85 8.70
C ASP A 77 11.58 -0.40 7.87
N THR A 78 11.10 -0.51 6.63
CA THR A 78 11.19 -1.75 5.81
C THR A 78 12.19 -1.71 4.67
N ARG A 79 12.77 -0.56 4.31
CA ARG A 79 13.86 -0.46 3.32
C ARG A 79 15.03 -1.45 3.56
N PRO A 80 15.44 -1.77 4.80
CA PRO A 80 16.47 -2.79 5.02
C PRO A 80 16.04 -4.22 4.61
N PHE A 81 14.74 -4.50 4.52
CA PHE A 81 14.25 -5.84 4.18
C PHE A 81 14.53 -6.18 2.72
N GLU A 82 14.34 -5.25 1.77
CA GLU A 82 14.67 -5.49 0.36
C GLU A 82 16.15 -5.90 0.20
N GLY A 83 17.06 -5.14 0.79
CA GLY A 83 18.49 -5.44 0.78
C GLY A 83 18.84 -6.79 1.42
N ARG A 84 18.15 -7.18 2.50
CA ARG A 84 18.32 -8.50 3.13
C ARG A 84 17.77 -9.63 2.27
N ILE A 85 16.63 -9.45 1.60
CA ILE A 85 16.06 -10.44 0.69
C ILE A 85 17.02 -10.67 -0.49
N LEU A 86 17.48 -9.59 -1.13
CA LEU A 86 18.44 -9.64 -2.24
C LEU A 86 19.79 -10.26 -1.84
N ALA A 87 20.27 -10.03 -0.61
CA ALA A 87 21.49 -10.64 -0.10
C ALA A 87 21.35 -12.15 0.17
N LEU A 88 20.18 -12.60 0.65
CA LEU A 88 19.94 -14.02 0.97
C LEU A 88 19.58 -14.85 -0.28
N LEU A 89 18.92 -14.29 -1.28
CA LEU A 89 18.44 -15.03 -2.46
C LEU A 89 19.53 -15.87 -3.14
N PRO A 90 20.73 -15.35 -3.47
CA PRO A 90 21.80 -16.14 -4.12
C PRO A 90 22.36 -17.27 -3.25
N ALA A 91 22.29 -17.15 -1.92
CA ALA A 91 22.77 -18.19 -1.02
C ALA A 91 21.87 -19.43 -1.06
N TYR A 92 20.56 -19.23 -1.13
CA TYR A 92 19.55 -20.28 -1.22
C TYR A 92 19.25 -20.72 -2.66
N GLU A 93 19.61 -19.95 -3.68
CA GLU A 93 19.35 -20.29 -5.09
C GLU A 93 19.98 -21.62 -5.54
N LYS A 94 21.03 -22.09 -4.84
CA LYS A 94 21.66 -23.40 -5.05
C LYS A 94 20.74 -24.59 -4.75
N ASN A 95 19.68 -24.38 -3.97
CA ASN A 95 18.65 -25.39 -3.65
C ASN A 95 17.25 -24.80 -3.86
N LYS A 96 16.82 -24.72 -5.12
CA LYS A 96 15.53 -24.11 -5.51
C LYS A 96 14.30 -24.85 -4.98
N ASP A 97 14.46 -26.13 -4.65
CA ASP A 97 13.41 -26.95 -4.04
C ASP A 97 13.41 -26.89 -2.51
N GLY A 98 14.37 -26.19 -1.90
CA GLY A 98 14.42 -25.96 -0.45
C GLY A 98 13.33 -24.99 0.04
N GLU A 99 12.80 -25.26 1.23
CA GLU A 99 11.73 -24.46 1.83
C GLU A 99 12.18 -23.03 2.13
N GLU A 100 13.43 -22.81 2.53
CA GLU A 100 14.01 -21.47 2.68
C GLU A 100 14.00 -20.68 1.37
N TYR A 101 14.39 -21.29 0.25
CA TYR A 101 14.40 -20.61 -1.05
C TYR A 101 12.98 -20.27 -1.49
N LYS A 102 12.06 -21.23 -1.45
CA LYS A 102 10.64 -21.03 -1.79
C LYS A 102 10.00 -19.91 -0.95
N LYS A 103 10.26 -19.90 0.37
CA LYS A 103 9.68 -18.93 1.31
C LYS A 103 10.26 -17.52 1.12
N LEU A 104 11.58 -17.43 0.91
CA LEU A 104 12.27 -16.18 0.60
C LEU A 104 11.85 -15.63 -0.78
N ARG A 105 11.67 -16.49 -1.78
CA ARG A 105 11.20 -16.12 -3.11
C ARG A 105 9.77 -15.59 -3.06
N PHE A 106 8.88 -16.27 -2.35
CA PHE A 106 7.52 -15.80 -2.10
C PHE A 106 7.52 -14.42 -1.42
N LEU A 107 8.34 -14.24 -0.37
CA LEU A 107 8.48 -12.96 0.32
C LEU A 107 8.96 -11.83 -0.62
N PHE A 108 9.92 -12.11 -1.51
CA PHE A 108 10.38 -11.16 -2.52
C PHE A 108 9.25 -10.74 -3.49
N ASP A 109 8.56 -11.73 -4.06
CA ASP A 109 7.47 -11.51 -5.02
C ASP A 109 6.27 -10.76 -4.38
N THR A 110 6.01 -11.00 -3.09
CA THR A 110 5.01 -10.23 -2.33
C THR A 110 5.50 -8.82 -2.00
N HIS A 111 6.77 -8.65 -1.61
CA HIS A 111 7.34 -7.34 -1.28
C HIS A 111 7.27 -6.37 -2.47
N GLN A 112 7.56 -6.83 -3.69
CA GLN A 112 7.42 -6.03 -4.90
C GLN A 112 5.97 -5.58 -5.15
N LYS A 113 5.00 -6.48 -4.97
CA LYS A 113 3.56 -6.19 -5.12
C LYS A 113 3.07 -5.20 -4.05
N VAL A 114 3.48 -5.38 -2.80
CA VAL A 114 3.14 -4.47 -1.69
C VAL A 114 3.71 -3.08 -1.96
N THR A 115 5.00 -2.98 -2.30
CA THR A 115 5.66 -1.70 -2.61
C THR A 115 4.99 -0.98 -3.78
N THR A 116 4.61 -1.70 -4.84
CA THR A 116 3.88 -1.14 -6.00
C THR A 116 2.51 -0.61 -5.59
N SER A 117 1.74 -1.37 -4.81
CA SER A 117 0.43 -0.95 -4.32
C SER A 117 0.48 0.22 -3.34
N LEU A 118 1.51 0.29 -2.48
CA LEU A 118 1.72 1.42 -1.57
C LEU A 118 2.15 2.71 -2.30
N ASN A 119 2.95 2.62 -3.36
CA ASN A 119 3.24 3.76 -4.23
C ASN A 119 1.96 4.28 -4.91
N ASN A 120 1.14 3.38 -5.45
CA ASN A 120 -0.17 3.73 -6.02
C ASN A 120 -1.11 4.40 -5.00
N LEU A 121 -1.00 4.06 -3.70
CA LEU A 121 -1.76 4.73 -2.63
C LEU A 121 -1.24 6.15 -2.42
N ILE A 122 0.07 6.35 -2.32
CA ILE A 122 0.69 7.68 -2.21
C ILE A 122 0.29 8.58 -3.38
N ASP A 123 0.30 8.08 -4.61
CA ASP A 123 -0.10 8.86 -5.79
C ASP A 123 -1.57 9.30 -5.72
N VAL A 124 -2.48 8.41 -5.28
CA VAL A 124 -3.91 8.70 -5.11
C VAL A 124 -4.15 9.74 -4.01
N LEU A 125 -3.45 9.64 -2.88
CA LEU A 125 -3.53 10.62 -1.79
C LEU A 125 -2.96 11.98 -2.24
N TYR A 126 -1.88 11.97 -3.03
CA TYR A 126 -1.29 13.20 -3.58
C TYR A 126 -2.18 13.89 -4.63
N ILE A 127 -2.91 13.12 -5.44
CA ILE A 127 -3.93 13.65 -6.37
C ILE A 127 -5.02 14.42 -5.61
N TYR A 128 -5.38 14.00 -4.40
CA TYR A 128 -6.36 14.71 -3.57
C TYR A 128 -5.80 15.98 -2.91
N LEU A 129 -4.60 15.88 -2.33
CA LEU A 129 -4.03 16.96 -1.51
C LEU A 129 -3.48 18.13 -2.36
N LYS A 130 -3.18 17.90 -3.63
CA LYS A 130 -2.58 18.91 -4.51
C LYS A 130 -3.55 20.01 -5.01
N PRO A 131 -4.81 19.72 -5.40
CA PRO A 131 -5.75 20.76 -5.87
C PRO A 131 -6.34 21.62 -4.76
N GLY A 132 -6.46 21.09 -3.53
CA GLY A 132 -7.00 21.83 -2.39
C GLY A 132 -8.51 22.14 -2.49
N ASN A 133 -9.28 21.36 -3.25
CA ASN A 133 -10.72 21.52 -3.41
C ASN A 133 -11.48 20.31 -2.82
N PRO A 134 -11.81 20.31 -1.52
CA PRO A 134 -12.42 19.16 -0.83
C PRO A 134 -13.90 18.93 -1.16
N ASP A 135 -14.56 19.91 -1.80
CA ASP A 135 -15.98 19.86 -2.14
C ASP A 135 -16.28 19.01 -3.40
N ASP A 136 -15.25 18.57 -4.12
CA ASP A 136 -15.37 17.71 -5.30
C ASP A 136 -15.77 16.27 -4.91
N GLN A 137 -17.07 16.01 -4.94
CA GLN A 137 -17.64 14.71 -4.58
C GLN A 137 -17.23 13.56 -5.52
N GLU A 138 -16.97 13.83 -6.81
CA GLU A 138 -16.51 12.79 -7.73
C GLU A 138 -15.08 12.38 -7.40
N LEU A 139 -14.21 13.37 -7.11
CA LEU A 139 -12.86 13.15 -6.63
C LEU A 139 -12.84 12.44 -5.26
N ASN A 140 -13.69 12.85 -4.31
CA ASN A 140 -13.82 12.18 -3.00
C ASN A 140 -14.14 10.69 -3.18
N VAL A 141 -15.16 10.38 -3.98
CA VAL A 141 -15.60 9.00 -4.25
C VAL A 141 -14.52 8.20 -4.98
N TYR A 142 -13.80 8.82 -5.93
CA TYR A 142 -12.67 8.18 -6.61
C TYR A 142 -11.53 7.83 -5.62
N VAL A 143 -11.07 8.81 -4.84
CA VAL A 143 -9.94 8.67 -3.91
C VAL A 143 -10.25 7.63 -2.83
N TYR A 144 -11.44 7.68 -2.24
CA TYR A 144 -11.88 6.67 -1.26
C TYR A 144 -11.95 5.27 -1.87
N ASN A 145 -12.64 5.08 -3.01
CA ASN A 145 -12.78 3.75 -3.61
C ASN A 145 -11.43 3.17 -4.03
N ARG A 146 -10.55 4.01 -4.59
CA ARG A 146 -9.21 3.59 -5.00
C ARG A 146 -8.34 3.24 -3.79
N SER A 147 -8.37 4.04 -2.74
CA SER A 147 -7.65 3.76 -1.48
C SER A 147 -8.15 2.46 -0.83
N ARG A 148 -9.47 2.28 -0.73
CA ARG A 148 -10.10 1.05 -0.22
C ARG A 148 -9.63 -0.17 -1.00
N ASN A 149 -9.73 -0.15 -2.33
CA ASN A 149 -9.36 -1.29 -3.16
C ASN A 149 -7.88 -1.67 -3.02
N ILE A 150 -6.99 -0.68 -2.86
CA ILE A 150 -5.57 -0.91 -2.58
C ILE A 150 -5.38 -1.54 -1.19
N ILE A 151 -6.03 -1.01 -0.15
CA ILE A 151 -5.94 -1.55 1.21
C ILE A 151 -6.51 -2.98 1.27
N THR A 152 -7.62 -3.27 0.59
CA THR A 152 -8.17 -4.62 0.45
C THR A 152 -7.17 -5.59 -0.20
N PHE A 153 -6.52 -5.20 -1.29
CA PHE A 153 -5.47 -6.00 -1.92
C PHE A 153 -4.30 -6.29 -0.96
N LEU A 154 -3.86 -5.28 -0.20
CA LEU A 154 -2.78 -5.45 0.77
C LEU A 154 -3.19 -6.35 1.95
N ASN A 155 -4.45 -6.27 2.42
CA ASN A 155 -5.00 -7.19 3.42
C ASN A 155 -4.93 -8.65 2.90
N SER A 156 -5.25 -8.89 1.62
CA SER A 156 -5.05 -10.21 0.99
C SER A 156 -3.57 -10.63 0.95
N MET A 157 -2.62 -9.71 0.74
CA MET A 157 -1.19 -10.03 0.81
C MET A 157 -0.78 -10.47 2.22
N VAL A 158 -1.27 -9.83 3.29
CA VAL A 158 -1.02 -10.27 4.68
C VAL A 158 -1.64 -11.63 4.96
N TYR A 159 -2.85 -11.91 4.45
CA TYR A 159 -3.46 -13.23 4.55
C TYR A 159 -2.58 -14.32 3.88
N PHE A 160 -2.15 -14.11 2.63
CA PHE A 160 -1.28 -15.07 1.94
C PHE A 160 0.09 -15.22 2.61
N LEU A 161 0.67 -14.13 3.12
CA LEU A 161 1.91 -14.20 3.90
C LEU A 161 1.73 -15.04 5.16
N THR A 162 0.61 -14.88 5.87
CA THR A 162 0.29 -15.65 7.09
C THR A 162 0.13 -17.13 6.78
N ALA A 163 -0.66 -17.48 5.75
CA ALA A 163 -0.84 -18.86 5.30
C ALA A 163 0.48 -19.51 4.90
N ARG A 164 1.28 -18.83 4.06
CA ARG A 164 2.63 -19.30 3.68
C ARG A 164 3.61 -19.38 4.84
N ASN A 165 3.42 -18.61 5.92
CA ASN A 165 4.25 -18.78 7.12
C ASN A 165 3.97 -20.11 7.82
N GLN A 166 2.69 -20.49 7.88
CA GLN A 166 2.18 -21.70 8.55
C GLN A 166 2.42 -22.98 7.71
N GLU A 167 2.24 -22.90 6.39
CA GLU A 167 2.50 -24.04 5.47
C GLU A 167 3.98 -24.46 5.45
N MET A 168 4.88 -23.50 5.65
CA MET A 168 6.33 -23.66 5.45
C MET A 168 7.08 -23.22 6.71
N GLU A 169 6.77 -23.82 7.86
CA GLU A 169 7.38 -23.45 9.14
C GLU A 169 8.87 -23.83 9.17
N LEU A 170 9.74 -22.83 9.24
CA LEU A 170 11.19 -23.01 9.37
C LEU A 170 11.58 -22.84 10.85
N GLY A 171 12.68 -23.48 11.27
CA GLY A 171 13.19 -23.31 12.64
C GLY A 171 13.45 -21.84 12.98
N SER A 172 13.10 -21.43 14.20
CA SER A 172 13.17 -20.03 14.68
C SER A 172 14.57 -19.39 14.67
N SER A 173 15.63 -20.22 14.55
CA SER A 173 17.00 -19.77 14.32
C SER A 173 17.27 -19.31 12.89
N SER A 174 16.43 -19.66 11.91
CA SER A 174 16.57 -19.31 10.50
C SER A 174 16.42 -17.81 10.25
N ASP A 175 17.36 -17.23 9.51
CA ASP A 175 17.30 -15.81 9.16
C ASP A 175 16.20 -15.50 8.14
N VAL A 176 15.81 -16.48 7.31
CA VAL A 176 14.64 -16.38 6.43
C VAL A 176 13.36 -16.30 7.27
N GLN A 177 13.23 -17.13 8.31
CA GLN A 177 12.07 -17.11 9.21
C GLN A 177 11.92 -15.76 9.91
N LYS A 178 12.99 -15.28 10.56
CA LYS A 178 13.00 -13.99 11.27
C LYS A 178 12.70 -12.81 10.34
N LEU A 179 13.25 -12.82 9.13
CA LEU A 179 13.00 -11.78 8.12
C LEU A 179 11.54 -11.77 7.68
N TYR A 180 10.97 -12.96 7.43
CA TYR A 180 9.59 -13.15 7.04
C TYR A 180 8.60 -12.69 8.12
N GLU A 181 8.82 -13.10 9.37
CA GLU A 181 8.00 -12.68 10.52
C GLU A 181 8.11 -11.17 10.77
N SER A 182 9.32 -10.61 10.70
CA SER A 182 9.52 -9.16 10.82
C SER A 182 8.77 -8.38 9.75
N TYR A 183 8.77 -8.89 8.50
CA TYR A 183 8.02 -8.29 7.39
C TYR A 183 6.50 -8.37 7.63
N LEU A 184 6.00 -9.55 8.00
CA LEU A 184 4.59 -9.80 8.27
C LEU A 184 4.05 -8.91 9.38
N VAL A 185 4.77 -8.78 10.50
CA VAL A 185 4.40 -7.88 11.61
C VAL A 185 4.33 -6.44 11.13
N ARG A 186 5.37 -5.93 10.43
CA ARG A 186 5.40 -4.52 9.96
C ARG A 186 4.28 -4.20 8.98
N LEU A 187 4.00 -5.10 8.03
CA LEU A 187 2.90 -4.90 7.08
C LEU A 187 1.54 -4.97 7.77
N THR A 188 1.36 -5.90 8.71
CA THR A 188 0.12 -5.99 9.51
C THR A 188 -0.11 -4.73 10.34
N THR A 189 0.95 -4.15 10.94
CA THR A 189 0.87 -2.88 11.68
C THR A 189 0.48 -1.71 10.76
N LEU A 190 1.06 -1.60 9.57
CA LEU A 190 0.66 -0.58 8.60
C LEU A 190 -0.82 -0.71 8.24
N LEU A 191 -1.26 -1.93 7.90
CA LEU A 191 -2.64 -2.14 7.49
C LEU A 191 -3.64 -1.91 8.62
N TYR A 192 -3.29 -2.18 9.87
CA TYR A 192 -4.12 -1.79 11.01
C TYR A 192 -4.42 -0.28 11.02
N GLU A 193 -3.39 0.57 10.90
CA GLU A 193 -3.58 2.04 10.88
C GLU A 193 -4.28 2.55 9.60
N LEU A 194 -3.99 1.97 8.43
CA LEU A 194 -4.67 2.32 7.19
C LEU A 194 -6.17 1.94 7.20
N ASN A 195 -6.53 0.73 7.64
CA ASN A 195 -7.94 0.32 7.75
C ASN A 195 -8.68 1.16 8.81
N LYS A 196 -8.03 1.46 9.94
CA LYS A 196 -8.55 2.33 11.01
C LYS A 196 -8.84 3.75 10.50
N THR A 197 -7.95 4.31 9.68
CA THR A 197 -8.13 5.65 9.12
C THR A 197 -9.21 5.66 8.04
N LEU A 198 -9.23 4.66 7.16
CA LEU A 198 -10.29 4.51 6.14
C LEU A 198 -11.70 4.39 6.77
N ALA A 199 -11.81 3.77 7.95
CA ALA A 199 -13.06 3.66 8.70
C ALA A 199 -13.58 4.99 9.28
N VAL A 200 -12.77 6.06 9.29
CA VAL A 200 -13.22 7.41 9.68
C VAL A 200 -14.12 8.03 8.59
N PHE A 201 -13.82 7.79 7.31
CA PHE A 201 -14.60 8.32 6.17
C PHE A 201 -16.00 7.69 5.98
N HIS A 202 -16.39 6.77 6.87
CA HIS A 202 -17.70 6.12 6.90
C HIS A 202 -18.65 6.70 7.96
N LYS A 203 -18.26 7.78 8.65
CA LYS A 203 -19.00 8.40 9.75
C LYS A 203 -19.43 9.82 9.41
#